data_AF-G9KD18-F1
#
_entry.id   AF-G9KD18-F1
#
_cell.length_a   1.000
_cell.length_b   1.000
_cell.length_c   1.000
_cell.angle_alpha   90.00
_cell.angle_beta   90.00
_cell.angle_gamma   90.00
#
_symmetry.space_group_name_H-M   'P 1'
#
loop_
_entity.id
_entity.type
_entity.pdbx_description
1 polymer ?
#
loop_
_entity_poly.entity_id
_entity_poly.type
_entity_poly.pdbx_seq_one_letter_code
_entity_poly.pdbx_strand_id
1 'polypeptide(L)' 'KTFLESQIIEWFIQLLLGVDYMHERRILHRDLKSKNIFLKNNLLKIGDFGVSRLLMGSCDLATTLAGTPHYMSPEA' A
#
# COMPACT_ATOMS: atom_id res chain seq x y z
N LYS A 1 -17.16 -10.44 -10.40
CA LYS A 1 -16.49 -10.22 -11.71
C LYS A 1 -15.15 -10.92 -11.64
N THR A 2 -14.86 -11.83 -12.56
CA THR A 2 -13.57 -12.50 -12.64
C THR A 2 -12.64 -11.67 -13.54
N PHE A 3 -11.35 -11.70 -13.25
CA PHE A 3 -10.32 -11.01 -14.03
C PHE A 3 -9.34 -12.05 -14.56
N LEU A 4 -8.77 -11.78 -15.74
CA LEU A 4 -7.69 -12.60 -16.28
C LEU A 4 -6.45 -12.47 -15.40
N GLU A 5 -5.68 -13.54 -15.31
CA GLU A 5 -4.42 -13.54 -14.55
C GLU A 5 -3.47 -12.44 -15.03
N SER A 6 -3.34 -12.27 -16.36
CA SER A 6 -2.55 -11.19 -16.96
C SER A 6 -2.97 -9.81 -16.45
N GLN A 7 -4.28 -9.58 -16.34
CA GLN A 7 -4.83 -8.33 -15.84
C GLN A 7 -4.50 -8.11 -14.35
N ILE A 8 -4.55 -9.17 -13.55
CA ILE A 8 -4.19 -9.13 -12.12
C ILE A 8 -2.69 -8.83 -11.98
N ILE A 9 -1.84 -9.46 -12.80
CA ILE A 9 -0.39 -9.23 -12.82
C ILE A 9 -0.09 -7.77 -13.18
N GLU A 10 -0.75 -7.20 -14.20
CA GLU A 10 -0.56 -5.79 -14.58
C GLU A 10 -0.90 -4.83 -13.43
N TRP A 11 -1.98 -5.08 -12.69
CA TRP A 11 -2.32 -4.28 -11.52
C TRP A 11 -1.35 -4.52 -10.36
N PHE A 12 -0.93 -5.76 -10.13
CA PHE A 12 0.02 -6.08 -9.08
C PHE A 12 1.37 -5.38 -9.30
N ILE A 13 1.87 -5.34 -10.53
CA ILE A 13 3.07 -4.58 -10.90
C ILE A 13 2.90 -3.10 -10.59
N GLN A 14 1.77 -2.48 -10.99
CA GLN A 14 1.50 -1.07 -10.69
C GLN A 14 1.43 -0.80 -9.18
N LEU A 15 0.83 -1.71 -8.41
CA LEU A 15 0.78 -1.63 -6.95
C LEU A 15 2.19 -1.65 -6.35
N LEU A 16 3.03 -2.61 -6.77
CA LEU A 16 4.41 -2.72 -6.29
C LEU A 16 5.24 -1.48 -6.62
N LEU A 17 5.12 -0.94 -7.83
CA LEU A 17 5.79 0.31 -8.22
C LEU A 17 5.34 1.50 -7.35
N GLY A 18 4.05 1.59 -7.04
CA GLY A 18 3.53 2.62 -6.14
C GLY A 18 4.06 2.48 -4.71
N VAL A 19 4.15 1.25 -4.20
CA VAL A 19 4.71 0.96 -2.87
C VAL A 19 6.19 1.28 -2.80
N ASP A 20 6.97 0.85 -3.80
CA ASP A 20 8.39 1.14 -3.93
C ASP A 20 8.66 2.65 -3.92
N TYR A 21 7.92 3.41 -4.73
CA TYR A 21 7.99 4.87 -4.77
C TYR A 21 7.77 5.54 -3.40
N MET A 22 6.82 5.03 -2.61
CA MET A 22 6.56 5.54 -1.25
C MET A 22 7.69 5.18 -0.29
N HIS A 23 8.18 3.95 -0.35
CA HIS A 23 9.24 3.44 0.54
C HIS A 23 10.59 4.13 0.28
N GLU A 24 10.93 4.45 -0.97
CA GLU A 24 12.09 5.30 -1.31
C GLU A 24 12.05 6.66 -0.61
N ARG A 25 10.84 7.17 -0.37
CA ARG A 25 10.58 8.46 0.32
C ARG A 25 10.33 8.30 1.80
N ARG A 26 10.58 7.10 2.35
CA ARG A 26 10.36 6.76 3.77
C ARG A 26 8.92 6.94 4.23
N ILE A 27 7.96 6.77 3.33
CA ILE A 27 6.52 6.85 3.64
C ILE A 27 5.97 5.44 3.80
N LEU A 28 5.47 5.12 4.99
CA LEU A 28 4.69 3.92 5.25
C LEU A 28 3.22 4.20 5.00
N HIS A 29 2.57 3.44 4.12
CA HIS A 29 1.12 3.57 3.89
C HIS A 29 0.29 3.11 5.10
N ARG A 30 0.66 1.97 5.69
CA ARG A 30 0.05 1.30 6.86
C ARG A 30 -1.39 0.79 6.70
N ASP A 31 -2.08 1.07 5.60
CA ASP A 31 -3.42 0.51 5.33
C ASP A 31 -3.62 0.05 3.88
N LEU A 32 -2.69 -0.76 3.36
CA LEU A 32 -2.83 -1.34 2.02
C LEU A 32 -3.87 -2.47 2.05
N LYS A 33 -4.99 -2.23 1.37
CA LYS A 33 -6.12 -3.17 1.24
C LYS A 33 -6.90 -2.87 -0.03
N SER A 34 -7.67 -3.84 -0.53
CA SER A 34 -8.44 -3.69 -1.77
C SER A 34 -9.36 -2.46 -1.81
N LYS A 35 -9.91 -2.02 -0.66
CA LYS A 35 -10.73 -0.80 -0.55
C LYS A 35 -9.95 0.50 -0.83
N ASN A 36 -8.63 0.49 -0.69
CA ASN A 36 -7.73 1.64 -0.86
C ASN A 36 -6.98 1.61 -2.20
N ILE A 37 -7.32 0.65 -3.08
CA ILE A 37 -6.75 0.50 -4.42
C ILE A 37 -7.80 0.93 -5.44
N PHE A 38 -7.57 2.06 -6.11
CA PHE A 38 -8.48 2.62 -7.10
C PHE A 38 -8.08 2.19 -8.51
N LEU A 39 -9.07 1.77 -9.30
CA LEU A 39 -8.88 1.31 -10.68
C LEU A 39 -9.69 2.17 -11.65
N LYS A 40 -9.04 2.68 -12.70
CA LYS A 40 -9.71 3.37 -13.82
C LYS A 40 -8.94 3.14 -15.11
N ASN A 41 -9.60 2.65 -16.15
CA ASN A 41 -9.00 2.44 -17.48
C ASN A 41 -7.67 1.68 -17.42
N ASN A 42 -7.64 0.58 -16.69
CA ASN A 42 -6.45 -0.24 -16.45
C ASN A 42 -5.30 0.42 -15.65
N LEU A 43 -5.52 1.62 -15.12
CA LEU A 43 -4.59 2.30 -14.22
C LEU A 43 -4.98 2.04 -12.77
N LEU A 44 -4.00 1.64 -11.98
CA LEU A 44 -4.08 1.46 -10.54
C LEU A 44 -3.48 2.66 -9.82
N LYS A 45 -4.19 3.17 -8.80
CA LYS A 45 -3.67 4.16 -7.87
C LYS A 45 -3.92 3.74 -6.44
N ILE A 46 -2.88 3.89 -5.61
CA ILE A 46 -2.98 3.75 -4.16
C ILE A 46 -3.57 5.05 -3.61
N GLY A 47 -4.54 4.96 -2.70
CA GLY A 47 -5.03 6.12 -1.97
C GLY A 47 -5.35 5.78 -0.52
N ASP A 48 -5.98 6.73 0.17
CA ASP A 48 -6.20 6.71 1.63
C ASP A 48 -4.90 6.67 2.45
N PHE A 49 -4.28 7.84 2.56
CA PHE A 49 -3.08 8.07 3.35
C PHE A 49 -3.39 8.51 4.79
N GLY A 50 -4.63 8.36 5.26
CA GLY A 50 -5.09 8.92 6.55
C GLY A 50 -4.32 8.37 7.75
N VAL A 51 -3.78 7.16 7.63
CA VAL A 51 -2.90 6.53 8.63
C VAL A 51 -1.47 6.37 8.14
N SER A 52 -1.04 7.03 7.07
CA SER A 52 0.34 6.94 6.61
C SER A 52 1.31 7.65 7.56
N ARG A 53 2.60 7.28 7.53
CA ARG A 53 3.63 7.86 8.40
C ARG A 53 4.95 8.03 7.66
N LEU A 54 5.56 9.21 7.82
CA LEU A 54 6.94 9.47 7.39
C LEU A 54 7.91 8.97 8.46
N LEU A 55 8.93 8.20 8.06
CA LEU A 55 10.04 7.80 8.93
C LEU A 55 11.15 8.85 8.81
N MET A 56 11.45 9.58 9.89
CA MET A 56 12.42 10.67 9.87
C MET A 56 13.84 10.18 10.12
N GLY A 57 14.02 9.14 10.95
CA GLY A 57 15.28 8.46 11.22
C GLY A 57 15.42 7.10 10.53
N SER A 58 16.66 6.62 10.38
CA SER A 58 16.95 5.27 9.86
C SER A 58 16.53 4.14 10.82
N CYS A 59 16.28 4.45 12.09
CA CYS A 59 15.83 3.52 13.12
C CYS A 59 14.40 3.83 13.60
N ASP A 60 13.68 4.70 12.91
CA ASP A 60 12.32 5.05 13.30
C ASP A 60 11.37 3.87 13.09
N LEU A 61 10.69 3.48 14.16
CA LEU A 61 9.62 2.49 14.11
C LEU A 61 8.27 3.19 14.24
N ALA A 62 7.33 2.80 13.39
CA ALA A 62 5.93 3.20 13.57
C ALA A 62 5.30 2.34 14.68
N THR A 63 5.45 2.76 15.94
CA THR A 63 4.99 2.02 17.14
C THR A 63 3.49 2.11 17.42
N THR A 64 2.75 2.87 16.61
CA THR A 64 1.30 2.97 16.73
C THR A 64 0.62 1.95 15.83
N LEU A 65 -0.17 1.06 16.45
CA LEU A 65 -1.04 0.12 15.76
C LEU A 65 -2.08 0.91 14.95
N ALA A 66 -2.00 0.81 13.63
CA ALA A 66 -2.80 1.59 12.69
C ALA A 66 -3.06 0.81 11.41
N GLY A 67 -4.25 0.99 10.83
CA GLY A 67 -4.70 0.26 9.65
C GLY A 67 -5.81 -0.74 9.98
N THR A 68 -6.09 -1.64 9.04
CA THR A 68 -7.16 -2.64 9.15
C THR A 68 -6.61 -3.95 9.73
N PRO A 69 -7.11 -4.47 10.88
CA PRO A 69 -6.50 -5.61 11.58
C PRO A 69 -6.25 -6.87 10.75
N HIS A 70 -7.13 -7.17 9.78
CA HIS A 70 -7.01 -8.38 8.95
C HIS A 70 -5.87 -8.30 7.91
N TYR A 71 -5.32 -7.11 7.67
CA TYR A 71 -4.25 -6.84 6.71
C TYR A 71 -2.94 -6.46 7.40
N MET A 72 -2.90 -6.50 8.74
CA MET A 72 -1.71 -6.22 9.52
C MET A 72 -0.77 -7.41 9.48
N SER A 73 0.53 -7.12 9.40
CA SER A 73 1.57 -8.11 9.60
C SER A 73 1.72 -8.43 11.10
N PRO A 74 2.23 -9.63 11.46
CA PRO A 74 2.30 -10.06 12.86
C PRO A 74 3.23 -9.21 13.74
N GLU A 75 4.18 -8.49 13.15
CA GLU A 75 5.10 -7.58 13.84
C GLU A 75 4.55 -6.18 14.12
N ALA A 76 3.33 -5.87 13.63
CA ALA A 76 2.68 -4.57 13.76
C ALA A 76 2.24 -4.22 15.20
#